data_AF-A0A0G4M5E1-F1
#
_entry.id   AF-A0A0G4M5E1-F1
#
_cell.length_a   1.000
_cell.length_b   1.000
_cell.length_c   1.000
_cell.angle_alpha   90.00
_cell.angle_beta   90.00
_cell.angle_gamma   90.00
#
_symmetry.space_group_name_H-M   'P 1'
#
loop_
_entity.id
_entity.type
_entity.pdbx_description
1 polymer ?
#
loop_
_entity_poly.entity_id
_entity_poly.type
_entity_poly.pdbx_seq_one_letter_code
_entity_poly.pdbx_strand_id
1 'polypeptide(L)'
;MSVNGSYTATLSPGTSAPDAFHSHMLASSVSSLPSPSPRPQSSQISKTYKQASTLFLTRRLPEALSTILPVIQPLPAFSDAEPVEPAPVARASRSTRIKVWTLYLTILNAIVELDPDEGKDAFGSQEWRALCAKVRDGEIWEEVVRDGYHGVEGDVDCDVVINLATLLLAHARTQMLNQQRLESYLAALESLVNSGRLPTFRYQLQFISGDVEANVKTDDDIRQALVSIYGGRTPDGQFGFSAEKGFKFDLFGQVGSSPHVSKEEEDHYVENFARNGLHGPLNWYRTRELAFADEQPFVEKGWRFEVPCFFASATKDMALTPEMAKGMGAHFDDLTTRSVEAGHWALWQKADEINGMLKAWFAEKIEGKAAGVKAAL
;
A
#
# COMPACT_ATOMS: atom_id res chain seq x y z
N MET A 1 16.60 28.17 -57.99
CA MET A 1 17.53 29.32 -58.13
C MET A 1 16.79 30.58 -57.76
N SER A 2 17.27 31.28 -56.72
CA SER A 2 17.12 32.72 -56.38
C SER A 2 15.70 33.32 -56.17
N VAL A 3 15.39 34.14 -55.16
CA VAL A 3 16.21 34.89 -54.17
C VAL A 3 15.38 35.23 -52.92
N ASN A 4 16.05 35.26 -51.76
CA ASN A 4 15.70 35.97 -50.52
C ASN A 4 15.86 37.50 -50.66
N GLY A 5 15.29 38.30 -49.75
CA GLY A 5 15.86 39.62 -49.44
C GLY A 5 14.99 40.63 -48.68
N SER A 6 15.30 40.78 -47.40
CA SER A 6 14.95 41.79 -46.38
C SER A 6 14.97 43.27 -46.81
N TYR A 7 14.32 44.15 -46.04
CA TYR A 7 14.79 45.53 -45.82
C TYR A 7 14.54 46.04 -44.39
N THR A 8 15.57 46.67 -43.84
CA THR A 8 15.70 47.39 -42.55
C THR A 8 16.30 48.77 -42.85
N ALA A 9 15.95 49.83 -42.09
CA ALA A 9 16.75 51.06 -41.77
C ALA A 9 15.81 52.20 -41.28
N THR A 10 15.84 52.67 -40.01
CA THR A 10 16.72 53.69 -39.35
C THR A 10 16.45 55.15 -39.81
N LEU A 11 16.36 56.20 -38.96
CA LEU A 11 17.37 56.79 -38.05
C LEU A 11 16.77 57.82 -37.03
N SER A 12 17.47 58.00 -35.89
CA SER A 12 17.32 58.97 -34.76
C SER A 12 17.99 60.35 -35.08
N PRO A 13 18.42 61.31 -34.16
CA PRO A 13 18.76 61.23 -32.71
C PRO A 13 18.56 62.48 -31.77
N GLY A 14 18.86 62.28 -30.47
CA GLY A 14 19.47 63.23 -29.50
C GLY A 14 18.64 63.58 -28.24
N THR A 15 19.10 63.71 -26.98
CA THR A 15 20.39 63.54 -26.26
C THR A 15 20.12 63.65 -24.72
N SER A 16 20.96 62.99 -23.89
CA SER A 16 21.38 63.30 -22.47
C SER A 16 20.47 63.15 -21.22
N ALA A 17 20.97 62.39 -20.23
CA ALA A 17 20.61 62.29 -18.80
C ALA A 17 21.48 63.27 -17.93
N PRO A 18 21.33 63.44 -16.58
CA PRO A 18 21.70 62.41 -15.56
C PRO A 18 20.99 62.43 -14.15
N ASP A 19 21.20 61.33 -13.41
CA ASP A 19 21.37 61.04 -11.96
C ASP A 19 20.52 61.60 -10.77
N ALA A 20 20.08 60.60 -9.96
CA ALA A 20 20.06 60.43 -8.48
C ALA A 20 19.48 61.49 -7.53
N PHE A 21 18.49 61.10 -6.69
CA PHE A 21 18.39 61.50 -5.26
C PHE A 21 17.49 60.57 -4.41
N HIS A 22 17.79 60.59 -3.11
CA HIS A 22 17.39 59.74 -1.98
C HIS A 22 15.91 59.78 -1.50
N SER A 23 15.45 58.60 -1.06
CA SER A 23 14.88 58.23 0.26
C SER A 23 13.79 59.06 1.00
N HIS A 24 12.77 58.29 1.41
CA HIS A 24 12.01 58.29 2.68
C HIS A 24 10.68 59.04 2.86
N MET A 25 9.76 58.29 3.50
CA MET A 25 8.50 58.62 4.21
C MET A 25 7.25 58.61 3.31
N LEU A 26 6.23 57.77 3.51
CA LEU A 26 5.61 57.31 4.75
C LEU A 26 5.10 55.86 4.66
N ALA A 27 5.17 55.19 5.82
CA ALA A 27 4.90 53.79 6.04
C ALA A 27 3.39 53.45 6.14
N SER A 28 3.03 52.29 5.60
CA SER A 28 1.83 51.55 5.96
C SER A 28 2.26 50.20 6.52
N SER A 29 2.09 50.00 7.81
CA SER A 29 2.45 48.79 8.55
C SER A 29 1.63 47.59 8.08
N VAL A 30 2.29 46.60 7.51
CA VAL A 30 1.82 45.21 7.50
C VAL A 30 2.90 44.34 8.14
N SER A 31 2.70 43.97 9.40
CA SER A 31 3.51 42.97 10.07
C SER A 31 3.28 41.63 9.37
N SER A 32 4.27 41.16 8.63
CA SER A 32 4.35 39.78 8.15
C SER A 32 4.70 38.87 9.33
N LEU A 33 3.73 38.08 9.79
CA LEU A 33 3.97 36.93 10.65
C LEU A 33 4.80 35.89 9.85
N PRO A 34 5.91 35.36 10.39
CA PRO A 34 6.61 34.26 9.74
C PRO A 34 5.80 32.97 9.85
N SER A 35 5.53 32.31 8.72
CA SER A 35 5.01 30.95 8.70
C SER A 35 6.00 29.99 9.40
N PRO A 36 5.55 29.09 10.29
CA PRO A 36 6.47 28.19 10.97
C PRO A 36 6.97 27.13 9.98
N SER A 37 8.29 27.03 9.84
CA SER A 37 8.94 25.90 9.18
C SER A 37 8.68 24.61 9.97
N PRO A 38 8.53 23.43 9.34
CA PRO A 38 8.15 22.17 10.01
C PRO A 38 9.29 21.50 10.81
N ARG A 39 10.38 22.23 11.11
CA ARG A 39 11.62 21.66 11.69
C ARG A 39 11.71 21.53 13.23
N PRO A 40 10.89 22.16 14.10
CA PRO A 40 11.11 22.06 15.55
C PRO A 40 10.69 20.72 16.19
N GLN A 41 9.59 20.10 15.73
CA GLN A 41 8.98 18.95 16.41
C GLN A 41 9.80 17.65 16.30
N SER A 42 10.41 17.36 15.14
CA SER A 42 11.25 16.15 14.97
C SER A 42 12.48 16.14 15.87
N SER A 43 13.04 17.34 16.13
CA SER A 43 14.18 17.52 17.05
C SER A 43 13.79 17.27 18.50
N GLN A 44 12.54 17.57 18.88
CA GLN A 44 12.00 17.38 20.21
C GLN A 44 11.73 15.90 20.49
N ILE A 45 11.09 15.19 19.55
CA ILE A 45 10.85 13.73 19.64
C ILE A 45 12.16 12.98 19.84
N SER A 46 13.18 13.32 19.06
CA SER A 46 14.50 12.69 19.16
C SER A 46 15.20 12.94 20.50
N LYS A 47 15.01 14.13 21.11
CA LYS A 47 15.53 14.44 22.45
C LYS A 47 14.80 13.66 23.53
N THR A 48 13.47 13.64 23.48
CA THR A 48 12.64 12.89 24.42
C THR A 48 12.95 11.40 24.37
N TYR A 49 13.09 10.83 23.17
CA TYR A 49 13.54 9.44 23.00
C TYR A 49 14.89 9.16 23.67
N LYS A 50 15.91 10.00 23.42
CA LYS A 50 17.25 9.81 24.02
C LYS A 50 17.22 9.90 25.54
N GLN A 51 16.42 10.82 26.08
CA GLN A 51 16.25 10.99 27.52
C GLN A 51 15.55 9.77 28.14
N ALA A 52 14.41 9.34 27.58
CA ALA A 52 13.69 8.14 28.02
C ALA A 52 14.57 6.89 27.93
N SER A 53 15.34 6.75 26.85
CA SER A 53 16.28 5.64 26.66
C SER A 53 17.37 5.62 27.74
N THR A 54 17.93 6.78 28.09
CA THR A 54 18.93 6.89 29.16
C THR A 54 18.32 6.50 30.52
N LEU A 55 17.13 6.99 30.83
CA LEU A 55 16.41 6.64 32.07
C LEU A 55 16.14 5.14 32.14
N PHE A 56 15.68 4.54 31.05
CA PHE A 56 15.46 3.10 30.94
C PHE A 56 16.74 2.29 31.18
N LEU A 57 17.86 2.66 30.55
CA LEU A 57 19.16 1.99 30.74
C LEU A 57 19.67 2.09 32.19
N THR A 58 19.30 3.15 32.90
CA THR A 58 19.59 3.31 34.34
C THR A 58 18.55 2.67 35.26
N ARG A 59 17.65 1.83 34.73
CA ARG A 59 16.54 1.14 35.44
C ARG A 59 15.54 2.07 36.13
N ARG A 60 15.42 3.32 35.68
CA ARG A 60 14.46 4.31 36.17
C ARG A 60 13.15 4.21 35.39
N LEU A 61 12.44 3.10 35.58
CA LEU A 61 11.28 2.72 34.76
C LEU A 61 10.11 3.73 34.84
N PRO A 62 9.70 4.24 36.03
CA PRO A 62 8.65 5.26 36.12
C PRO A 62 8.98 6.54 35.38
N GLU A 63 10.22 7.02 35.49
CA GLU A 63 10.67 8.22 34.81
C GLU A 63 10.84 7.99 33.30
N ALA A 64 11.32 6.82 32.89
CA ALA A 64 11.41 6.46 31.47
C ALA A 64 10.03 6.44 30.80
N LEU A 65 9.03 5.83 31.47
CA LEU A 65 7.65 5.76 31.00
C LEU A 65 7.02 7.17 30.91
N SER A 66 7.06 7.94 31.99
CA SER A 66 6.50 9.30 32.01
C SER A 66 7.17 10.24 31.00
N THR A 67 8.45 10.03 30.69
CA THR A 67 9.17 10.79 29.67
C THR A 67 8.69 10.48 28.25
N ILE A 68 8.37 9.22 27.93
CA ILE A 68 8.01 8.82 26.55
C ILE A 68 6.53 9.04 26.22
N LEU A 69 5.64 8.99 27.22
CA LEU A 69 4.18 9.11 27.03
C LEU A 69 3.74 10.34 26.20
N PRO A 70 4.26 11.56 26.40
CA PRO A 70 3.83 12.75 25.63
C PRO A 70 4.10 12.67 24.13
N VAL A 71 4.98 11.76 23.70
CA VAL A 71 5.32 11.57 22.29
C VAL A 71 4.37 10.58 21.61
N ILE A 72 3.84 9.62 22.37
CA ILE A 72 3.02 8.51 21.87
C ILE A 72 1.52 8.69 22.13
N GLN A 73 1.13 9.57 23.07
CA GLN A 73 -0.26 9.87 23.34
C GLN A 73 -0.75 11.10 22.55
N PRO A 74 -2.01 11.10 22.08
CA PRO A 74 -2.62 12.28 21.47
C PRO A 74 -2.72 13.43 22.47
N LEU A 75 -2.58 14.67 21.98
CA LEU A 75 -2.73 15.85 22.81
C LEU A 75 -4.21 16.06 23.14
N PRO A 76 -4.57 16.40 24.39
CA PRO A 76 -5.96 16.67 24.75
C PRO A 76 -6.50 17.85 23.94
N ALA A 77 -7.68 17.68 23.35
CA ALA A 77 -8.35 18.74 22.61
C ALA A 77 -8.70 19.91 23.55
N PHE A 78 -8.44 21.15 23.12
CA PHE A 78 -8.71 22.34 23.91
C PHE A 78 -10.21 22.67 24.01
N SER A 79 -11.07 22.00 23.24
CA SER A 79 -12.54 22.05 23.33
C SER A 79 -13.20 20.84 22.64
N ASP A 80 -14.46 20.53 22.95
CA ASP A 80 -15.25 19.44 22.34
C ASP A 80 -15.48 19.61 20.82
N ALA A 81 -15.10 20.74 20.23
CA ALA A 81 -15.32 21.08 18.82
C ALA A 81 -14.07 20.92 17.93
N GLU A 82 -12.90 20.63 18.50
CA GLU A 82 -11.64 20.50 17.77
C GLU A 82 -11.29 19.01 17.53
N PRO A 83 -10.85 18.62 16.32
CA PRO A 83 -10.42 17.26 16.06
C PRO A 83 -9.19 16.91 16.92
N VAL A 84 -9.23 15.76 17.59
CA VAL A 84 -8.11 15.24 18.40
C VAL A 84 -6.86 15.17 17.53
N GLU A 85 -5.82 15.92 17.88
CA GLU A 85 -4.56 15.86 17.14
C GLU A 85 -3.89 14.49 17.36
N PRO A 86 -3.37 13.86 16.29
CA PRO A 86 -2.67 12.58 16.40
C PRO A 86 -1.41 12.73 17.25
N ALA A 87 -0.97 11.65 17.87
CA ALA A 87 0.23 11.66 18.70
C ALA A 87 1.44 12.19 17.89
N PRO A 88 2.36 12.96 18.51
CA PRO A 88 3.50 13.53 17.82
C PRO A 88 4.34 12.51 17.03
N VAL A 89 4.43 11.27 17.52
CA VAL A 89 5.14 10.17 16.85
C VAL A 89 4.56 9.78 15.49
N ALA A 90 3.25 9.95 15.26
CA ALA A 90 2.61 9.58 14.00
C ALA A 90 3.13 10.41 12.82
N ARG A 91 3.54 11.67 13.08
CA ARG A 91 4.13 12.59 12.08
C ARG A 91 5.66 12.46 11.97
N ALA A 92 6.30 11.58 12.76
CA ALA A 92 7.74 11.43 12.77
C ALA A 92 8.26 10.61 11.57
N SER A 93 9.56 10.67 11.31
CA SER A 93 10.19 9.79 10.31
C SER A 93 10.01 8.32 10.71
N ARG A 94 9.95 7.41 9.72
CA ARG A 94 9.86 5.96 9.95
C ARG A 94 10.88 5.46 10.99
N SER A 95 12.15 5.83 10.82
CA SER A 95 13.22 5.42 11.76
C SER A 95 12.98 5.93 13.19
N THR A 96 12.49 7.17 13.34
CA THR A 96 12.17 7.73 14.65
C THR A 96 10.96 7.04 15.28
N ARG A 97 9.91 6.80 14.48
CA ARG A 97 8.68 6.14 14.94
C ARG A 97 8.94 4.73 15.43
N ILE A 98 9.70 3.93 14.67
CA ILE A 98 10.14 2.58 15.08
C ILE A 98 10.86 2.63 16.43
N LYS A 99 11.88 3.49 16.55
CA LYS A 99 12.68 3.63 17.78
C LYS A 99 11.84 3.99 19.01
N VAL A 100 10.90 4.92 18.86
CA VAL A 100 10.04 5.37 19.95
C VAL A 100 9.11 4.25 20.40
N TRP A 101 8.40 3.60 19.47
CA TRP A 101 7.47 2.53 19.82
C TRP A 101 8.19 1.29 20.37
N THR A 102 9.32 0.89 19.79
CA THR A 102 10.15 -0.21 20.33
C THR A 102 10.60 0.08 21.75
N LEU A 103 11.07 1.31 22.05
CA LEU A 103 11.47 1.68 23.41
C LEU A 103 10.28 1.63 24.38
N TYR A 104 9.12 2.14 23.97
CA TYR A 104 7.91 2.09 24.80
C TYR A 104 7.51 0.64 25.15
N LEU A 105 7.46 -0.24 24.15
CA LEU A 105 7.13 -1.66 24.34
C LEU A 105 8.17 -2.37 25.22
N THR A 106 9.45 -2.02 25.08
CA THR A 106 10.52 -2.56 25.91
C THR A 106 10.40 -2.09 27.38
N ILE A 107 10.04 -0.82 27.60
CA ILE A 107 9.74 -0.30 28.95
C ILE A 107 8.58 -1.07 29.57
N LEU A 108 7.49 -1.29 28.81
CA LEU A 108 6.35 -2.06 29.30
C LEU A 108 6.72 -3.51 29.63
N ASN A 109 7.52 -4.17 28.79
CA ASN A 109 8.02 -5.51 29.09
C ASN A 109 8.74 -5.54 30.44
N ALA A 110 9.67 -4.61 30.66
CA ALA A 110 10.44 -4.54 31.90
C ALA A 110 9.57 -4.24 33.13
N ILE A 111 8.49 -3.46 32.98
CA ILE A 111 7.56 -3.15 34.08
C ILE A 111 6.74 -4.39 34.48
N VAL A 112 6.30 -5.18 33.50
CA VAL A 112 5.50 -6.39 33.74
C VAL A 112 6.36 -7.52 34.36
N GLU A 113 7.67 -7.51 34.08
CA GLU A 113 8.66 -8.43 34.66
C GLU A 113 9.07 -8.09 36.10
N LEU A 114 8.70 -6.91 36.64
CA LEU A 114 8.99 -6.58 38.03
C LEU A 114 8.28 -7.51 39.02
N ASP A 115 8.95 -7.80 40.12
CA ASP A 115 8.29 -8.45 41.26
C ASP A 115 7.14 -7.58 41.78
N PRO A 116 6.05 -8.19 42.30
CA PRO A 116 4.87 -7.43 42.69
C PRO A 116 5.09 -6.34 43.72
N ASP A 117 6.07 -6.50 44.62
CA ASP A 117 6.36 -5.50 45.64
C ASP A 117 7.23 -4.37 45.07
N GLU A 118 8.23 -4.70 44.25
CA GLU A 118 9.03 -3.70 43.53
C GLU A 118 8.17 -2.85 42.59
N GLY A 119 7.24 -3.47 41.85
CA GLY A 119 6.33 -2.78 40.94
C GLY A 119 5.36 -1.84 41.66
N LYS A 120 4.79 -2.29 42.79
CA LYS A 120 3.91 -1.45 43.62
C LYS A 120 4.67 -0.31 44.28
N ASP A 121 5.91 -0.52 44.69
CA ASP A 121 6.75 0.52 45.30
C ASP A 121 7.15 1.57 44.26
N ALA A 122 7.46 1.15 43.03
CA ALA A 122 7.90 2.05 41.96
C ALA A 122 6.77 2.88 41.31
N PHE A 123 5.57 2.30 41.12
CA PHE A 123 4.45 2.93 40.40
C PHE A 123 3.22 3.18 41.26
N GLY A 124 3.16 2.64 42.48
CA GLY A 124 1.95 2.58 43.27
C GLY A 124 1.04 1.41 42.87
N SER A 125 0.28 0.91 43.84
CA SER A 125 -0.46 -0.35 43.66
C SER A 125 -1.57 -0.31 42.59
N GLN A 126 -2.17 0.85 42.34
CA GLN A 126 -3.24 0.97 41.35
C GLN A 126 -2.67 1.07 39.94
N GLU A 127 -1.70 1.95 39.73
CA GLU A 127 -1.10 2.21 38.41
C GLU A 127 -0.31 1.02 37.90
N TRP A 128 0.49 0.36 38.76
CA TRP A 128 1.22 -0.84 38.37
C TRP A 128 0.28 -1.95 37.89
N ARG A 129 -0.82 -2.20 38.62
CA ARG A 129 -1.81 -3.21 38.21
C ARG A 129 -2.50 -2.84 36.90
N ALA A 130 -2.79 -1.55 36.67
CA ALA A 130 -3.38 -1.09 35.42
C ALA A 130 -2.45 -1.29 34.23
N LEU A 131 -1.15 -0.98 34.37
CA LEU A 131 -0.14 -1.22 33.33
C LEU A 131 0.00 -2.71 33.02
N CYS A 132 0.07 -3.55 34.05
CA CYS A 132 0.09 -5.01 33.89
C CYS A 132 -1.18 -5.52 33.19
N ALA A 133 -2.37 -5.06 33.58
CA ALA A 133 -3.62 -5.45 32.93
C ALA A 133 -3.63 -5.04 31.45
N LYS A 134 -3.26 -3.79 31.14
CA LYS A 134 -3.21 -3.26 29.77
C LYS A 134 -2.34 -4.12 28.83
N VAL A 135 -1.18 -4.57 29.30
CA VAL A 135 -0.30 -5.48 28.53
C VAL A 135 -0.91 -6.88 28.44
N ARG A 136 -1.35 -7.44 29.58
CA ARG A 136 -1.86 -8.82 29.65
C ARG A 136 -3.15 -9.04 28.88
N ASP A 137 -3.95 -7.98 28.74
CA ASP A 137 -5.22 -7.97 28.02
C ASP A 137 -5.02 -7.54 26.56
N GLY A 138 -3.82 -7.10 26.19
CA GLY A 138 -3.38 -6.81 24.82
C GLY A 138 -3.86 -5.47 24.24
N GLU A 139 -4.40 -4.58 25.07
CA GLU A 139 -4.84 -3.23 24.69
C GLU A 139 -3.71 -2.38 24.06
N ILE A 140 -2.47 -2.72 24.38
CA ILE A 140 -1.27 -2.07 23.85
C ILE A 140 -1.20 -2.13 22.31
N TRP A 141 -1.76 -3.18 21.70
CA TRP A 141 -1.74 -3.31 20.25
C TRP A 141 -2.60 -2.24 19.57
N GLU A 142 -3.83 -2.05 20.07
CA GLU A 142 -4.75 -1.04 19.54
C GLU A 142 -4.23 0.38 19.76
N GLU A 143 -3.56 0.63 20.89
CA GLU A 143 -2.92 1.91 21.17
C GLU A 143 -1.82 2.22 20.14
N VAL A 144 -0.93 1.27 19.85
CA VAL A 144 0.11 1.46 18.83
C VAL A 144 -0.50 1.75 17.46
N VAL A 145 -1.49 0.95 17.05
CA VAL A 145 -2.16 1.10 15.75
C VAL A 145 -2.86 2.45 15.64
N ARG A 146 -3.66 2.82 16.65
CA ARG A 146 -4.43 4.07 16.67
C ARG A 146 -3.53 5.29 16.72
N ASP A 147 -2.62 5.33 17.69
CA ASP A 147 -1.88 6.55 18.03
C ASP A 147 -0.59 6.68 17.22
N GLY A 148 -0.04 5.57 16.71
CA GLY A 148 1.19 5.53 15.91
C GLY A 148 0.97 5.44 14.40
N TYR A 149 -0.12 4.83 13.97
CA TYR A 149 -0.34 4.41 12.57
C TYR A 149 -1.76 4.71 12.07
N HIS A 150 -2.39 5.76 12.61
CA HIS A 150 -3.68 6.29 12.15
C HIS A 150 -4.83 5.27 12.17
N GLY A 151 -4.76 4.26 13.03
CA GLY A 151 -5.77 3.20 13.12
C GLY A 151 -5.64 2.12 12.03
N VAL A 152 -4.58 2.15 11.23
CA VAL A 152 -4.37 1.22 10.12
C VAL A 152 -3.34 0.15 10.52
N GLU A 153 -3.82 -1.03 10.87
CA GLU A 153 -2.98 -2.12 11.39
C GLU A 153 -1.92 -2.61 10.39
N GLY A 154 -2.22 -2.63 9.09
CA GLY A 154 -1.26 -3.01 8.05
C GLY A 154 -0.13 -1.99 7.79
N ASP A 155 -0.26 -0.76 8.31
CA ASP A 155 0.77 0.27 8.17
C ASP A 155 1.82 0.20 9.30
N VAL A 156 1.61 -0.67 10.31
CA VAL A 156 2.54 -0.82 11.44
C VAL A 156 3.87 -1.37 10.95
N ASP A 157 4.97 -0.70 11.30
CA ASP A 157 6.30 -1.15 10.90
C ASP A 157 6.61 -2.55 11.47
N CYS A 158 7.16 -3.45 10.65
CA CYS A 158 7.38 -4.86 11.02
C CYS A 158 8.17 -5.06 12.32
N ASP A 159 9.21 -4.24 12.56
CA ASP A 159 9.98 -4.26 13.80
C ASP A 159 9.09 -3.98 15.03
N VAL A 160 8.10 -3.08 14.89
CA VAL A 160 7.15 -2.76 15.96
C VAL A 160 6.17 -3.92 16.17
N VAL A 161 5.70 -4.55 15.09
CA VAL A 161 4.86 -5.76 15.17
C VAL A 161 5.58 -6.91 15.87
N ILE A 162 6.85 -7.15 15.54
CA ILE A 162 7.66 -8.20 16.20
C ILE A 162 7.76 -7.93 17.71
N ASN A 163 8.01 -6.68 18.11
CA ASN A 163 8.07 -6.29 19.52
C ASN A 163 6.71 -6.43 20.23
N LEU A 164 5.62 -6.03 19.58
CA LEU A 164 4.25 -6.21 20.09
C LEU A 164 3.92 -7.69 20.29
N ALA A 165 4.15 -8.50 19.26
CA ALA A 165 3.88 -9.93 19.28
C ALA A 165 4.70 -10.65 20.35
N THR A 166 5.98 -10.26 20.52
CA THR A 166 6.87 -10.82 21.54
C THR A 166 6.41 -10.44 22.95
N LEU A 167 6.02 -9.17 23.17
CA LEU A 167 5.50 -8.70 24.45
C LEU A 167 4.22 -9.46 24.84
N LEU A 168 3.28 -9.61 23.90
CA LEU A 168 2.03 -10.35 24.14
C LEU A 168 2.27 -11.84 24.28
N LEU A 169 3.22 -12.41 23.54
CA LEU A 169 3.59 -13.82 23.69
C LEU A 169 4.11 -14.13 25.10
N ALA A 170 4.91 -13.21 25.66
CA ALA A 170 5.47 -13.36 27.00
C ALA A 170 4.43 -13.18 28.11
N HIS A 171 3.51 -12.22 27.96
CA HIS A 171 2.70 -11.74 29.09
C HIS A 171 1.19 -11.88 28.94
N ALA A 172 0.64 -12.01 27.73
CA ALA A 172 -0.81 -12.01 27.54
C ALA A 172 -1.49 -13.20 28.25
N ARG A 173 -2.69 -12.97 28.81
CA ARG A 173 -3.45 -14.04 29.50
C ARG A 173 -3.84 -15.17 28.55
N THR A 174 -4.07 -14.83 27.29
CA THR A 174 -4.37 -15.76 26.21
C THR A 174 -3.64 -15.32 24.94
N GLN A 175 -3.32 -16.27 24.07
CA GLN A 175 -2.69 -15.97 22.78
C GLN A 175 -3.70 -15.74 21.65
N MET A 176 -5.01 -15.80 21.93
CA MET A 176 -6.05 -15.62 20.91
C MET A 176 -5.98 -14.24 20.25
N LEU A 177 -5.84 -13.17 21.05
CA LEU A 177 -5.73 -11.81 20.52
C LEU A 177 -4.43 -11.63 19.73
N ASN A 178 -3.30 -12.11 20.26
CA ASN A 178 -2.00 -12.01 19.59
C ASN A 178 -2.02 -12.73 18.23
N GLN A 179 -2.61 -13.94 18.19
CA GLN A 179 -2.81 -14.69 16.95
C GLN A 179 -3.70 -13.92 15.97
N GLN A 180 -4.89 -13.47 16.40
CA GLN A 180 -5.82 -12.73 15.54
C GLN A 180 -5.17 -11.48 14.94
N ARG A 181 -4.41 -10.73 15.75
CA ARG A 181 -3.75 -9.50 15.35
C ARG A 181 -2.60 -9.75 14.38
N LEU A 182 -1.82 -10.81 14.59
CA LEU A 182 -0.79 -11.26 13.64
C LEU A 182 -1.41 -11.73 12.32
N GLU A 183 -2.50 -12.50 12.37
CA GLU A 183 -3.24 -12.93 11.18
C GLU A 183 -3.76 -11.71 10.41
N SER A 184 -4.39 -10.73 11.08
CA SER A 184 -4.86 -9.48 10.46
C SER A 184 -3.72 -8.61 9.89
N TYR A 185 -2.59 -8.52 10.58
CA TYR A 185 -1.41 -7.81 10.09
C TYR A 185 -0.79 -8.51 8.87
N LEU A 186 -0.55 -9.81 8.95
CA LEU A 186 -0.02 -10.62 7.84
C LEU A 186 -0.99 -10.63 6.65
N ALA A 187 -2.27 -10.42 6.90
CA ALA A 187 -3.27 -10.27 5.87
C ALA A 187 -3.20 -8.94 5.11
N ALA A 188 -2.32 -7.96 5.40
CA ALA A 188 -2.21 -6.55 4.90
C ALA A 188 -2.66 -6.19 3.45
N LEU A 189 -2.83 -7.13 2.53
CA LEU A 189 -3.82 -7.00 1.44
C LEU A 189 -5.19 -6.52 1.96
N GLU A 190 -5.60 -7.02 3.12
CA GLU A 190 -6.81 -6.71 3.85
C GLU A 190 -6.82 -5.25 4.28
N SER A 191 -5.67 -4.70 4.71
CA SER A 191 -5.54 -3.28 5.03
C SER A 191 -5.66 -2.38 3.78
N LEU A 192 -5.02 -2.75 2.66
CA LEU A 192 -5.14 -2.02 1.39
C LEU A 192 -6.54 -2.08 0.77
N VAL A 193 -7.23 -3.20 0.95
CA VAL A 193 -8.62 -3.40 0.52
C VAL A 193 -9.59 -2.65 1.43
N ASN A 194 -9.45 -2.79 2.75
CA ASN A 194 -10.36 -2.19 3.74
C ASN A 194 -10.19 -0.67 3.84
N SER A 195 -9.02 -0.12 3.47
CA SER A 195 -8.82 1.32 3.31
C SER A 195 -9.49 1.90 2.05
N GLY A 196 -10.11 1.06 1.21
CA GLY A 196 -10.76 1.47 -0.03
C GLY A 196 -9.79 1.88 -1.14
N ARG A 197 -8.49 1.65 -0.97
CA ARG A 197 -7.46 1.99 -1.96
C ARG A 197 -7.46 1.04 -3.15
N LEU A 198 -7.70 -0.26 -2.92
CA LEU A 198 -7.74 -1.30 -3.95
C LEU A 198 -8.94 -2.25 -3.76
N PRO A 199 -10.19 -1.75 -3.82
CA PRO A 199 -11.37 -2.54 -3.53
C PRO A 199 -11.57 -3.70 -4.52
N THR A 200 -11.08 -3.56 -5.76
CA THR A 200 -11.17 -4.60 -6.81
C THR A 200 -10.21 -5.77 -6.61
N PHE A 201 -9.33 -5.73 -5.59
CA PHE A 201 -8.43 -6.85 -5.24
C PHE A 201 -8.89 -7.63 -4.01
N ARG A 202 -10.09 -7.35 -3.47
CA ARG A 202 -10.59 -8.03 -2.27
C ARG A 202 -10.68 -9.54 -2.39
N TYR A 203 -11.05 -10.06 -3.56
CA TYR A 203 -11.12 -11.50 -3.83
C TYR A 203 -9.82 -12.24 -3.52
N GLN A 204 -8.67 -11.56 -3.59
CA GLN A 204 -7.37 -12.16 -3.31
C GLN A 204 -7.26 -12.63 -1.85
N LEU A 205 -8.02 -12.03 -0.93
CA LEU A 205 -8.11 -12.49 0.48
C LEU A 205 -8.68 -13.89 0.59
N GLN A 206 -9.69 -14.21 -0.22
CA GLN A 206 -10.24 -15.56 -0.29
C GLN A 206 -9.23 -16.53 -0.91
N PHE A 207 -8.44 -16.08 -1.88
CA PHE A 207 -7.50 -16.93 -2.59
C PHE A 207 -6.29 -17.31 -1.71
N ILE A 208 -5.84 -16.42 -0.83
CA ILE A 208 -4.72 -16.72 0.08
C ILE A 208 -5.13 -17.59 1.27
N SER A 209 -6.40 -17.52 1.70
CA SER A 209 -6.86 -18.06 3.00
C SER A 209 -6.94 -19.59 3.08
N GLY A 210 -6.92 -20.30 1.95
CA GLY A 210 -7.19 -21.74 1.91
C GLY A 210 -8.68 -22.09 1.67
N ASP A 211 -9.56 -21.09 1.69
CA ASP A 211 -11.02 -21.28 1.55
C ASP A 211 -11.38 -21.88 0.18
N VAL A 212 -10.71 -21.45 -0.89
CA VAL A 212 -10.92 -22.01 -2.23
C VAL A 212 -10.50 -23.49 -2.28
N GLU A 213 -9.32 -23.85 -1.75
CA GLU A 213 -8.91 -25.26 -1.70
C GLU A 213 -9.83 -26.12 -0.82
N ALA A 214 -10.43 -25.54 0.21
CA ALA A 214 -11.35 -26.26 1.10
C ALA A 214 -12.72 -26.55 0.44
N ASN A 215 -13.15 -25.70 -0.51
CA ASN A 215 -14.46 -25.80 -1.17
C ASN A 215 -14.39 -26.33 -2.62
N VAL A 216 -13.22 -26.34 -3.26
CA VAL A 216 -13.05 -26.79 -4.64
C VAL A 216 -12.17 -28.05 -4.67
N LYS A 217 -12.81 -29.23 -4.72
CA LYS A 217 -12.11 -30.52 -4.59
C LYS A 217 -12.37 -31.50 -5.71
N THR A 218 -13.53 -31.41 -6.35
CA THR A 218 -13.95 -32.32 -7.42
C THR A 218 -13.86 -31.64 -8.78
N ASP A 219 -13.87 -32.44 -9.85
CA ASP A 219 -13.91 -31.95 -11.23
C ASP A 219 -15.11 -31.02 -11.47
N ASP A 220 -16.25 -31.32 -10.84
CA ASP A 220 -17.46 -30.47 -10.91
C ASP A 220 -17.28 -29.15 -10.17
N ASP A 221 -16.61 -29.14 -9.01
CA ASP A 221 -16.29 -27.88 -8.31
C ASP A 221 -15.31 -27.04 -9.13
N ILE A 222 -14.30 -27.67 -9.72
CA ILE A 222 -13.33 -27.01 -10.60
C ILE A 222 -14.06 -26.40 -11.80
N ARG A 223 -14.97 -27.15 -12.41
CA ARG A 223 -15.82 -26.64 -13.50
C ARG A 223 -16.61 -25.42 -13.04
N GLN A 224 -17.28 -25.50 -11.90
CA GLN A 224 -18.09 -24.39 -11.36
C GLN A 224 -17.23 -23.15 -11.05
N ALA A 225 -16.02 -23.34 -10.54
CA ALA A 225 -15.05 -22.26 -10.37
C ALA A 225 -14.65 -21.63 -11.72
N LEU A 226 -14.31 -22.45 -12.72
CA LEU A 226 -13.91 -21.98 -14.04
C LEU A 226 -15.04 -21.21 -14.75
N VAL A 227 -16.25 -21.76 -14.84
CA VAL A 227 -17.38 -21.06 -15.48
C VAL A 227 -17.75 -19.77 -14.74
N SER A 228 -17.61 -19.74 -13.41
CA SER A 228 -17.83 -18.53 -12.61
C SER A 228 -16.83 -17.42 -12.96
N ILE A 229 -15.55 -17.75 -13.17
CA ILE A 229 -14.52 -16.80 -13.57
C ILE A 229 -14.66 -16.39 -15.04
N TYR A 230 -15.07 -17.32 -15.91
CA TYR A 230 -15.28 -17.06 -17.34
C TYR A 230 -16.64 -16.40 -17.65
N GLY A 231 -17.30 -15.79 -16.67
CA GLY A 231 -18.49 -14.96 -16.89
C GLY A 231 -19.81 -15.73 -17.04
N GLY A 232 -19.82 -17.01 -16.72
CA GLY A 232 -21.04 -17.80 -16.55
C GLY A 232 -21.96 -17.17 -15.51
N ARG A 233 -23.27 -17.41 -15.67
CA ARG A 233 -24.31 -16.85 -14.81
C ARG A 233 -25.31 -17.91 -14.40
N THR A 234 -25.91 -17.71 -13.23
CA THR A 234 -27.08 -18.47 -12.81
C THR A 234 -28.31 -18.14 -13.68
N PRO A 235 -29.40 -18.93 -13.65
CA PRO A 235 -30.61 -18.66 -14.42
C PRO A 235 -31.25 -17.30 -14.15
N ASP A 236 -31.09 -16.78 -12.93
CA ASP A 236 -31.53 -15.44 -12.50
C ASP A 236 -30.49 -14.34 -12.77
N GLY A 237 -29.37 -14.67 -13.43
CA GLY A 237 -28.41 -13.71 -13.96
C GLY A 237 -27.29 -13.31 -13.00
N GLN A 238 -27.11 -14.01 -11.88
CA GLN A 238 -26.05 -13.73 -10.91
C GLN A 238 -24.70 -14.31 -11.37
N PHE A 239 -23.61 -13.59 -11.08
CA PHE A 239 -22.25 -14.09 -11.27
C PHE A 239 -21.79 -14.91 -10.08
N GLY A 240 -21.16 -16.06 -10.35
CA GLY A 240 -20.52 -16.93 -9.34
C GLY A 240 -19.18 -16.40 -8.81
N PHE A 241 -18.63 -15.36 -9.42
CA PHE A 241 -17.41 -14.68 -8.97
C PHE A 241 -17.59 -13.15 -8.99
N SER A 242 -16.88 -12.44 -8.11
CA SER A 242 -16.78 -10.98 -8.12
C SER A 242 -15.47 -10.51 -7.52
N ALA A 243 -14.94 -9.37 -7.97
CA ALA A 243 -13.73 -8.77 -7.45
C ALA A 243 -13.81 -8.44 -5.95
N GLU A 244 -15.01 -8.13 -5.45
CA GLU A 244 -15.28 -7.72 -4.08
C GLU A 244 -15.42 -8.89 -3.10
N LYS A 245 -15.74 -10.10 -3.57
CA LYS A 245 -16.00 -11.26 -2.70
C LYS A 245 -15.20 -12.52 -3.03
N GLY A 246 -14.70 -12.63 -4.26
CA GLY A 246 -14.21 -13.89 -4.80
C GLY A 246 -15.34 -14.81 -5.25
N PHE A 247 -15.14 -16.10 -5.11
CA PHE A 247 -16.11 -17.16 -5.41
C PHE A 247 -17.27 -17.14 -4.43
N LYS A 248 -18.48 -17.21 -4.99
CA LYS A 248 -19.74 -17.36 -4.25
C LYS A 248 -20.15 -18.83 -4.29
N PHE A 249 -19.61 -19.61 -3.36
CA PHE A 249 -19.79 -21.07 -3.35
C PHE A 249 -21.26 -21.49 -3.21
N ASP A 250 -22.11 -20.65 -2.63
CA ASP A 250 -23.57 -20.85 -2.56
C ASP A 250 -24.25 -20.89 -3.94
N LEU A 251 -23.61 -20.32 -4.97
CA LEU A 251 -24.09 -20.34 -6.34
C LEU A 251 -23.49 -21.51 -7.16
N PHE A 252 -22.54 -22.27 -6.61
CA PHE A 252 -21.97 -23.41 -7.33
C PHE A 252 -23.06 -24.48 -7.57
N GLY A 253 -23.04 -25.05 -8.77
CA GLY A 253 -24.08 -25.95 -9.29
C GLY A 253 -25.23 -25.22 -10.00
N GLN A 254 -25.35 -23.89 -9.82
CA GLN A 254 -26.35 -23.07 -10.50
C GLN A 254 -25.78 -22.27 -11.66
N VAL A 255 -24.47 -21.99 -11.65
CA VAL A 255 -23.82 -21.21 -12.70
C VAL A 255 -23.78 -22.03 -13.99
N GLY A 256 -24.41 -21.49 -15.04
CA GLY A 256 -24.43 -22.08 -16.38
C GLY A 256 -23.12 -21.85 -17.15
N SER A 257 -23.10 -22.32 -18.39
CA SER A 257 -21.93 -22.24 -19.27
C SER A 257 -21.40 -20.83 -19.46
N SER A 258 -20.10 -20.73 -19.71
CA SER A 258 -19.45 -19.46 -20.02
C SER A 258 -19.90 -18.91 -21.37
N PRO A 259 -20.03 -17.58 -21.51
CA PRO A 259 -20.17 -16.91 -22.80
C PRO A 259 -18.83 -16.73 -23.56
N HIS A 260 -17.70 -17.18 -23.00
CA HIS A 260 -16.35 -16.88 -23.52
C HIS A 260 -15.54 -18.11 -23.90
N VAL A 261 -15.86 -19.27 -23.32
CA VAL A 261 -15.21 -20.55 -23.62
C VAL A 261 -16.25 -21.57 -24.05
N SER A 262 -15.92 -22.41 -25.02
CA SER A 262 -16.78 -23.50 -25.45
C SER A 262 -16.81 -24.62 -24.41
N LYS A 263 -17.80 -25.53 -24.50
CA LYS A 263 -17.86 -26.68 -23.60
C LYS A 263 -16.61 -27.54 -23.68
N GLU A 264 -16.07 -27.72 -24.88
CA GLU A 264 -14.85 -28.51 -25.12
C GLU A 264 -13.61 -27.84 -24.50
N GLU A 265 -13.52 -26.51 -24.57
CA GLU A 265 -12.46 -25.75 -23.89
C GLU A 265 -12.61 -25.82 -22.37
N GLU A 266 -13.84 -25.68 -21.84
CA GLU A 266 -14.13 -25.87 -20.42
C GLU A 266 -13.69 -27.26 -19.96
N ASP A 267 -14.08 -28.32 -20.68
CA ASP A 267 -13.70 -29.71 -20.38
C ASP A 267 -12.17 -29.88 -20.38
N HIS A 268 -11.49 -29.27 -21.35
CA HIS A 268 -10.03 -29.28 -21.40
C HIS A 268 -9.39 -28.60 -20.19
N TYR A 269 -9.89 -27.44 -19.75
CA TYR A 269 -9.36 -26.77 -18.56
C TYR A 269 -9.63 -27.58 -17.29
N VAL A 270 -10.82 -28.15 -17.13
CA VAL A 270 -11.16 -29.01 -15.99
C VAL A 270 -10.19 -30.17 -15.90
N GLU A 271 -9.95 -30.88 -17.02
CA GLU A 271 -9.01 -32.00 -17.05
C GLU A 271 -7.59 -31.59 -16.62
N ASN A 272 -7.11 -30.42 -17.07
CA ASN A 272 -5.78 -29.93 -16.70
C ASN A 272 -5.67 -29.52 -15.22
N PHE A 273 -6.68 -28.81 -14.70
CA PHE A 273 -6.69 -28.41 -13.29
C PHE A 273 -6.90 -29.59 -12.35
N ALA A 274 -7.70 -30.59 -12.73
CA ALA A 274 -7.94 -31.79 -11.92
C ALA A 274 -6.66 -32.60 -11.61
N ARG A 275 -5.63 -32.50 -12.47
CA ARG A 275 -4.35 -33.20 -12.26
C ARG A 275 -3.60 -32.75 -11.01
N ASN A 276 -3.64 -31.46 -10.68
CA ASN A 276 -2.85 -30.85 -9.60
C ASN A 276 -3.67 -30.02 -8.61
N GLY A 277 -4.98 -29.84 -8.86
CA GLY A 277 -5.85 -28.97 -8.10
C GLY A 277 -5.51 -27.49 -8.23
N LEU A 278 -6.09 -26.68 -7.34
CA LEU A 278 -5.93 -25.22 -7.35
C LEU A 278 -4.81 -24.70 -6.43
N HIS A 279 -4.17 -25.56 -5.63
CA HIS A 279 -3.17 -25.12 -4.66
C HIS A 279 -1.98 -24.37 -5.31
N GLY A 280 -1.42 -24.94 -6.39
CA GLY A 280 -0.35 -24.28 -7.16
C GLY A 280 -0.77 -22.93 -7.75
N PRO A 281 -1.87 -22.85 -8.51
CA PRO A 281 -2.43 -21.59 -8.99
C PRO A 281 -2.68 -20.55 -7.88
N LEU A 282 -3.21 -20.95 -6.73
CA LEU A 282 -3.51 -20.04 -5.62
C LEU A 282 -2.25 -19.53 -4.91
N ASN A 283 -1.14 -20.27 -4.95
CA ASN A 283 0.13 -19.81 -4.41
C ASN A 283 0.65 -18.53 -5.09
N TRP A 284 0.23 -18.21 -6.33
CA TRP A 284 0.55 -16.91 -6.96
C TRP A 284 0.04 -15.70 -6.16
N TYR A 285 -1.00 -15.88 -5.34
CA TYR A 285 -1.55 -14.82 -4.49
C TYR A 285 -0.84 -14.74 -3.12
N ARG A 286 -0.06 -15.76 -2.76
CA ARG A 286 0.64 -15.88 -1.48
C ARG A 286 2.08 -15.35 -1.52
N THR A 287 2.53 -14.83 -2.66
CA THR A 287 3.92 -14.41 -2.88
C THR A 287 4.16 -12.91 -2.72
N ARG A 288 3.15 -12.11 -2.32
CA ARG A 288 3.26 -10.64 -2.30
C ARG A 288 4.44 -10.11 -1.46
N GLU A 289 4.70 -10.71 -0.29
CA GLU A 289 5.84 -10.33 0.55
C GLU A 289 7.18 -10.66 -0.11
N LEU A 290 7.30 -11.86 -0.67
CA LEU A 290 8.50 -12.30 -1.39
C LEU A 290 8.77 -11.40 -2.59
N ALA A 291 7.74 -11.13 -3.39
CA ALA A 291 7.83 -10.23 -4.54
C ALA A 291 8.23 -8.80 -4.11
N PHE A 292 7.64 -8.27 -3.04
CA PHE A 292 8.01 -6.96 -2.51
C PHE A 292 9.48 -6.90 -2.09
N ALA A 293 9.96 -7.90 -1.36
CA ALA A 293 11.34 -7.98 -0.90
C ALA A 293 12.33 -8.12 -2.07
N ASP A 294 11.99 -8.93 -3.07
CA ASP A 294 12.80 -9.14 -4.27
C ASP A 294 12.87 -7.88 -5.15
N GLU A 295 11.78 -7.11 -5.23
CA GLU A 295 11.67 -5.92 -6.08
C GLU A 295 12.24 -4.65 -5.42
N GLN A 296 12.25 -4.56 -4.08
CA GLN A 296 12.67 -3.35 -3.35
C GLN A 296 14.05 -2.80 -3.79
N PRO A 297 15.10 -3.62 -4.00
CA PRO A 297 16.41 -3.11 -4.43
C PRO A 297 16.42 -2.45 -5.81
N PHE A 298 15.47 -2.80 -6.70
CA PHE A 298 15.34 -2.19 -8.03
C PHE A 298 14.61 -0.85 -7.94
N VAL A 299 13.59 -0.75 -7.07
CA VAL A 299 12.85 0.50 -6.82
C VAL A 299 13.78 1.57 -6.26
N GLU A 300 14.62 1.23 -5.28
CA GLU A 300 15.54 2.18 -4.62
C GLU A 300 16.59 2.75 -5.59
N LYS A 301 17.04 1.96 -6.58
CA LYS A 301 18.00 2.40 -7.60
C LYS A 301 17.36 3.28 -8.68
N GLY A 302 16.03 3.31 -8.76
CA GLY A 302 15.31 3.80 -9.91
C GLY A 302 15.40 2.82 -11.07
N TRP A 303 14.26 2.51 -11.68
CA TRP A 303 14.19 1.57 -12.79
C TRP A 303 13.31 2.13 -13.91
N ARG A 304 13.62 1.71 -15.14
CA ARG A 304 12.85 1.99 -16.35
C ARG A 304 12.92 0.79 -17.29
N PHE A 305 11.86 0.56 -18.07
CA PHE A 305 11.89 -0.39 -19.18
C PHE A 305 12.46 0.30 -20.43
N GLU A 306 13.69 -0.10 -20.80
CA GLU A 306 14.40 0.42 -21.97
C GLU A 306 14.00 -0.28 -23.28
N VAL A 307 13.42 -1.48 -23.16
CA VAL A 307 12.95 -2.25 -24.31
C VAL A 307 11.58 -1.76 -24.78
N PRO A 308 11.24 -1.87 -26.08
CA PRO A 308 9.89 -1.55 -26.55
C PRO A 308 8.84 -2.43 -25.85
N CYS A 309 7.83 -1.79 -25.26
CA CYS A 309 6.74 -2.45 -24.58
C CYS A 309 5.40 -2.14 -25.24
N PHE A 310 4.51 -3.12 -25.23
CA PHE A 310 3.13 -2.99 -25.68
C PHE A 310 2.19 -3.28 -24.50
N PHE A 311 1.21 -2.40 -24.29
CA PHE A 311 0.16 -2.58 -23.31
C PHE A 311 -1.20 -2.35 -23.95
N ALA A 312 -2.10 -3.33 -23.82
CA ALA A 312 -3.50 -3.19 -24.21
C ALA A 312 -4.39 -3.26 -22.97
N SER A 313 -5.13 -2.18 -22.68
CA SER A 313 -6.12 -2.17 -21.61
C SER A 313 -7.49 -2.67 -22.08
N ALA A 314 -8.21 -3.38 -21.22
CA ALA A 314 -9.59 -3.78 -21.46
C ALA A 314 -10.53 -2.79 -20.74
N THR A 315 -11.43 -2.14 -21.48
CA THR A 315 -12.20 -1.00 -20.94
C THR A 315 -13.29 -1.39 -19.94
N LYS A 316 -13.62 -2.68 -19.84
CA LYS A 316 -14.64 -3.22 -18.93
C LYS A 316 -14.06 -4.27 -17.97
N ASP A 317 -12.75 -4.29 -17.77
CA ASP A 317 -12.12 -5.19 -16.79
C ASP A 317 -12.53 -4.80 -15.37
N MET A 318 -13.07 -5.77 -14.61
CA MET A 318 -13.56 -5.56 -13.25
C MET A 318 -12.44 -5.55 -12.20
N ALA A 319 -11.31 -6.18 -12.50
CA ALA A 319 -10.18 -6.30 -11.59
C ALA A 319 -9.11 -5.25 -11.89
N LEU A 320 -8.70 -5.16 -13.17
CA LEU A 320 -7.63 -4.30 -13.67
C LEU A 320 -8.21 -3.10 -14.44
N THR A 321 -8.80 -2.15 -13.71
CA THR A 321 -9.50 -1.04 -14.35
C THR A 321 -8.52 -0.15 -15.15
N PRO A 322 -8.96 0.50 -16.24
CA PRO A 322 -8.09 1.35 -17.06
C PRO A 322 -7.37 2.45 -16.27
N GLU A 323 -7.98 2.95 -15.19
CA GLU A 323 -7.42 3.99 -14.32
C GLU A 323 -6.14 3.53 -13.61
N MET A 324 -5.98 2.23 -13.34
CA MET A 324 -4.78 1.69 -12.68
C MET A 324 -3.52 1.87 -13.53
N ALA A 325 -3.66 1.96 -14.85
CA ALA A 325 -2.54 2.18 -15.77
C ALA A 325 -2.09 3.66 -15.82
N LYS A 326 -2.81 4.58 -15.14
CA LYS A 326 -2.49 6.01 -15.16
C LYS A 326 -1.10 6.26 -14.60
N GLY A 327 -0.27 6.94 -15.38
CA GLY A 327 1.10 7.28 -15.00
C GLY A 327 2.13 6.20 -15.31
N MET A 328 1.73 5.00 -15.78
CA MET A 328 2.68 3.92 -16.06
C MET A 328 3.75 4.33 -17.08
N GLY A 329 3.40 5.17 -18.07
CA GLY A 329 4.32 5.63 -19.12
C GLY A 329 5.56 6.36 -18.58
N ALA A 330 5.51 6.88 -17.35
CA ALA A 330 6.68 7.46 -16.70
C ALA A 330 7.81 6.44 -16.44
N HIS A 331 7.55 5.14 -16.54
CA HIS A 331 8.52 4.06 -16.28
C HIS A 331 9.04 3.37 -17.54
N PHE A 332 8.67 3.83 -18.73
CA PHE A 332 9.05 3.20 -20.00
C PHE A 332 9.70 4.21 -20.94
N ASP A 333 10.72 3.78 -21.68
CA ASP A 333 11.35 4.60 -22.72
C ASP A 333 10.58 4.53 -24.05
N ASP A 334 10.00 3.37 -24.36
CA ASP A 334 9.16 3.17 -25.54
C ASP A 334 7.95 2.29 -25.18
N LEU A 335 6.82 2.94 -24.90
CA LEU A 335 5.56 2.28 -24.57
C LEU A 335 4.48 2.59 -25.59
N THR A 336 3.95 1.55 -26.21
CA THR A 336 2.75 1.64 -27.03
C THR A 336 1.54 1.18 -26.23
N THR A 337 0.57 2.09 -26.04
CA THR A 337 -0.70 1.78 -25.38
C THR A 337 -1.85 1.67 -26.38
N ARG A 338 -2.70 0.68 -26.19
CA ARG A 338 -4.00 0.53 -26.89
C ARG A 338 -5.09 0.20 -25.88
N SER A 339 -6.34 0.30 -26.30
CA SER A 339 -7.50 -0.11 -25.50
C SER A 339 -8.45 -0.94 -26.34
N VAL A 340 -9.09 -1.93 -25.74
CA VAL A 340 -10.06 -2.82 -26.38
C VAL A 340 -11.36 -2.85 -25.56
N GLU A 341 -12.51 -2.80 -26.23
CA GLU A 341 -13.81 -2.87 -25.56
C GLU A 341 -14.15 -4.30 -25.15
N ALA A 342 -13.57 -4.75 -24.03
CA ALA A 342 -13.68 -6.08 -23.48
C ALA A 342 -13.59 -6.06 -21.93
N GLY A 343 -13.99 -7.16 -21.30
CA GLY A 343 -13.67 -7.46 -19.89
C GLY A 343 -12.29 -8.09 -19.73
N HIS A 344 -12.04 -8.72 -18.57
CA HIS A 344 -10.75 -9.33 -18.25
C HIS A 344 -10.27 -10.35 -19.30
N TRP A 345 -11.20 -11.16 -19.82
CA TRP A 345 -10.94 -12.17 -20.85
C TRP A 345 -10.87 -11.58 -22.27
N ALA A 346 -10.22 -10.43 -22.43
CA ALA A 346 -10.14 -9.72 -23.71
C ALA A 346 -9.52 -10.57 -24.83
N LEU A 347 -8.57 -11.46 -24.49
CA LEU A 347 -7.95 -12.39 -25.42
C LEU A 347 -8.93 -13.41 -26.02
N TRP A 348 -10.02 -13.74 -25.31
CA TRP A 348 -11.12 -14.56 -25.84
C TRP A 348 -12.18 -13.70 -26.52
N GLN A 349 -12.59 -12.61 -25.87
CA GLN A 349 -13.71 -11.78 -26.34
C GLN A 349 -13.39 -11.02 -27.64
N LYS A 350 -12.12 -10.65 -27.85
CA LYS A 350 -11.66 -9.75 -28.91
C LYS A 350 -10.35 -10.23 -29.53
N ALA A 351 -10.21 -11.54 -29.71
CA ALA A 351 -8.99 -12.18 -30.22
C ALA A 351 -8.46 -11.53 -31.51
N ASP A 352 -9.31 -11.36 -32.53
CA ASP A 352 -8.90 -10.79 -33.82
C ASP A 352 -8.41 -9.34 -33.70
N GLU A 353 -9.09 -8.54 -32.88
CA GLU A 353 -8.74 -7.14 -32.65
C GLU A 353 -7.37 -7.03 -31.97
N ILE A 354 -7.16 -7.79 -30.89
CA ILE A 354 -5.88 -7.81 -30.15
C ILE A 354 -4.74 -8.36 -31.03
N ASN A 355 -5.00 -9.43 -31.77
CA ASN A 355 -4.03 -9.99 -32.72
C ASN A 355 -3.65 -8.96 -33.81
N GLY A 356 -4.61 -8.17 -34.29
CA GLY A 356 -4.37 -7.07 -35.21
C GLY A 356 -3.48 -5.98 -34.62
N MET A 357 -3.76 -5.56 -33.37
CA MET A 357 -2.94 -4.57 -32.66
C MET A 357 -1.49 -5.04 -32.46
N LEU A 358 -1.31 -6.30 -32.04
CA LEU A 358 0.02 -6.89 -31.84
C LEU A 358 0.80 -6.99 -33.16
N LYS A 359 0.16 -7.47 -34.24
CA LYS A 359 0.79 -7.53 -35.57
C LYS A 359 1.26 -6.17 -36.04
N ALA A 360 0.43 -5.14 -35.91
CA ALA A 360 0.79 -3.78 -36.27
C ALA A 360 1.98 -3.26 -35.45
N TRP A 361 1.98 -3.52 -34.14
CA TRP A 361 3.07 -3.13 -33.26
C TRP A 361 4.39 -3.85 -33.58
N PHE A 362 4.35 -5.15 -33.84
CA PHE A 362 5.53 -5.92 -34.24
C PHE A 362 6.11 -5.42 -35.57
N ALA A 363 5.26 -5.14 -36.56
CA ALA A 363 5.70 -4.58 -37.84
C ALA A 363 6.39 -3.21 -37.65
N GLU A 364 5.84 -2.35 -36.80
CA GLU A 364 6.42 -1.04 -36.49
C GLU A 364 7.77 -1.16 -35.76
N LYS A 365 7.81 -1.95 -34.67
CA LYS A 365 8.95 -1.95 -33.73
C LYS A 365 10.09 -2.87 -34.11
N ILE A 366 9.80 -3.99 -34.77
CA ILE A 366 10.79 -5.01 -35.10
C ILE A 366 11.15 -4.97 -36.59
N GLU A 367 10.15 -5.04 -37.47
CA GLU A 367 10.40 -5.16 -38.91
C GLU A 367 10.84 -3.83 -39.53
N GLY A 368 10.26 -2.70 -39.10
CA GLY A 368 10.65 -1.35 -39.53
C GLY A 368 12.10 -0.98 -39.19
N LYS A 369 12.64 -1.47 -38.05
CA LYS A 369 14.06 -1.24 -37.67
C LYS A 369 15.03 -2.09 -38.49
N ALA A 370 14.65 -3.31 -38.86
CA ALA A 370 15.49 -4.20 -39.68
C ALA A 370 15.71 -3.66 -41.11
N ALA A 371 14.71 -2.97 -41.68
CA ALA A 371 14.84 -2.31 -42.98
C ALA A 371 15.77 -1.09 -42.94
N GLY A 372 15.73 -0.29 -41.86
CA GLY A 372 16.59 0.88 -41.68
C GLY A 372 18.08 0.54 -41.51
N VAL A 373 18.40 -0.56 -40.82
CA VAL A 373 19.79 -1.03 -40.66
C VAL A 373 20.36 -1.59 -41.97
N LYS A 374 19.54 -2.29 -42.78
CA LYS A 374 19.95 -2.77 -44.11
C LYS A 374 20.16 -1.67 -45.14
N ALA A 375 19.54 -0.50 -44.98
CA ALA A 375 19.73 0.65 -45.86
C ALA A 375 20.93 1.54 -45.45
N ALA A 376 21.46 1.35 -44.24
CA ALA A 376 22.59 2.10 -43.70
C ALA A 376 23.94 1.33 -43.77
N LEU A 377 23.91 0.08 -44.24
CA LEU A 377 25.07 -0.73 -44.64
C LEU A 377 25.15 -0.74 -46.17
#